data_AF-A0A918R187-F1
#
_entry.id   AF-A0A918R187-F1
#
_cell.length_a   1.000
_cell.length_b   1.000
_cell.length_c   1.000
_cell.angle_alpha   90.00
_cell.angle_beta   90.00
_cell.angle_gamma   90.00
#
_symmetry.space_group_name_H-M   'P 1'
#
loop_
_entity.id
_entity.type
_entity.pdbx_description
1 polymer ?
#
loop_
_entity_poly.entity_id
_entity_poly.type
_entity_poly.pdbx_seq_one_letter_code
_entity_poly.pdbx_strand_id
1 'polypeptide(L)'
;MRILANILLFIIAVHSFIFIDEIVTGQIITDLADTIIHMVYAVIMVIIIFIARIIRLQMAHQVDLAEKEQLKQQSLKNELEALKNQINPHFLFNSLNSLNSLIRDNKQATTFVNKLSFMYRYILQSGSEDLVTLSDELKFLDSYIFLIKTRYRTRFEVSIDIEEQYLNKKLPSLALQLLVENAVKHSEISESNPLLVKVYVEDALVVVENPIKPRTTFVDSTGNGLANLEKRYEILMKKNILINDSNKVFKVKLPLK
;
A
#
# COMPACT_ATOMS: atom_id res chain seq x y z
N MET A 1 -12.83 12.27 -42.00
CA MET A 1 -13.82 11.18 -42.18
C MET A 1 -14.98 11.28 -41.18
N ARG A 2 -14.77 11.20 -39.85
CA ARG A 2 -15.89 11.19 -38.86
C ARG A 2 -16.71 12.49 -38.73
N ILE A 3 -16.09 13.66 -38.95
CA ILE A 3 -16.79 14.97 -38.88
C ILE A 3 -17.76 15.14 -40.05
N LEU A 4 -17.32 14.81 -41.27
CA LEU A 4 -18.15 14.83 -42.48
C LEU A 4 -19.35 13.88 -42.37
N ALA A 5 -19.15 12.69 -41.81
CA ALA A 5 -20.25 11.75 -41.56
C ALA A 5 -21.29 12.29 -40.57
N ASN A 6 -20.85 13.04 -39.55
CA ASN A 6 -21.75 13.65 -38.58
C ASN A 6 -22.52 14.84 -39.17
N ILE A 7 -21.87 15.65 -40.01
CA ILE A 7 -22.53 16.76 -40.72
C ILE A 7 -23.59 16.19 -41.68
N LEU A 8 -23.26 15.10 -42.40
CA LEU A 8 -24.20 14.42 -43.27
C LEU A 8 -25.39 13.85 -42.49
N LEU A 9 -25.14 13.19 -41.35
CA LEU A 9 -26.20 12.67 -40.48
C LEU A 9 -27.10 13.78 -39.95
N PHE A 10 -26.54 14.95 -39.63
CA PHE A 10 -27.30 16.12 -39.19
C PHE A 10 -28.19 16.66 -40.31
N ILE A 11 -27.65 16.81 -41.52
CA ILE A 11 -28.42 17.24 -42.70
C ILE A 11 -29.58 16.26 -42.97
N ILE A 12 -29.33 14.96 -42.88
CA ILE A 12 -30.34 13.91 -43.06
C ILE A 12 -31.41 13.98 -41.95
N ALA A 13 -31.02 14.20 -40.69
CA ALA A 13 -31.95 14.32 -39.57
C ALA A 13 -32.87 15.55 -39.72
N VAL A 14 -32.31 16.70 -40.14
CA VAL A 14 -33.10 17.91 -40.38
C VAL A 14 -34.08 17.71 -41.55
N HIS A 15 -33.61 17.15 -42.67
CA HIS A 15 -34.49 16.89 -43.81
C HIS A 15 -35.57 15.85 -43.53
N SER A 16 -35.25 14.77 -42.81
CA SER A 16 -36.23 13.75 -42.43
C SER A 16 -37.27 14.29 -41.45
N PHE A 17 -36.88 15.19 -40.54
CA PHE A 17 -37.81 15.86 -39.65
C PHE A 17 -38.81 16.75 -40.39
N ILE A 18 -38.32 17.61 -41.31
CA ILE A 18 -39.17 18.47 -42.15
C ILE A 18 -40.16 17.61 -42.98
N PHE A 19 -39.68 16.52 -43.56
CA PHE A 19 -40.48 15.62 -44.38
C PHE A 19 -41.56 14.87 -43.56
N ILE A 20 -41.22 14.43 -42.34
CA ILE A 20 -42.18 13.77 -41.45
C ILE A 20 -43.25 14.76 -40.99
N ASP A 21 -42.87 16.00 -40.65
CA ASP A 21 -43.82 17.02 -40.23
C ASP A 21 -44.84 17.32 -41.34
N GLU A 22 -44.38 17.51 -42.58
CA GLU A 22 -45.25 17.73 -43.75
C GLU A 22 -46.26 16.58 -43.95
N ILE A 23 -45.83 15.34 -43.72
CA ILE A 23 -46.71 14.15 -43.80
C ILE A 23 -47.73 14.14 -42.64
N VAL A 24 -47.33 14.53 -41.44
CA VAL A 24 -48.16 14.42 -40.22
C VAL A 24 -49.18 15.56 -40.13
N THR A 25 -48.77 16.79 -40.46
CA THR A 25 -49.65 17.98 -40.38
C THR A 25 -50.41 18.22 -41.67
N GLY A 26 -49.93 17.71 -42.81
CA GLY A 26 -50.54 17.89 -44.13
C GLY A 26 -50.46 19.34 -44.64
N GLN A 27 -49.65 20.19 -44.00
CA GLN A 27 -49.46 21.59 -44.36
C GLN A 27 -47.98 21.87 -44.64
N ILE A 28 -47.73 22.71 -45.65
CA ILE A 28 -46.38 23.25 -45.91
C ILE A 28 -46.13 24.35 -44.88
N ILE A 29 -44.97 24.31 -44.23
CA ILE A 29 -44.50 25.36 -43.31
C ILE A 29 -44.53 26.70 -44.05
N THR A 30 -45.50 27.53 -43.73
CA THR A 30 -45.77 28.81 -44.43
C THR A 30 -45.79 30.01 -43.49
N ASP A 31 -46.01 29.78 -42.19
CA ASP A 31 -45.96 30.82 -41.16
C ASP A 31 -44.54 30.99 -40.58
N LEU A 32 -44.20 32.24 -40.25
CA LEU A 32 -42.94 32.62 -39.63
C LEU A 32 -42.81 31.99 -38.23
N ALA A 33 -43.92 31.86 -37.50
CA ALA A 33 -43.95 31.26 -36.16
C ALA A 33 -43.52 29.78 -36.18
N ASP A 34 -44.06 29.00 -37.10
CA ASP A 34 -43.73 27.57 -37.24
C ASP A 34 -42.27 27.38 -37.66
N THR A 35 -41.77 28.21 -38.57
CA THR A 35 -40.36 28.19 -38.98
C THR A 35 -39.41 28.43 -37.80
N ILE A 36 -39.74 29.39 -36.91
CA ILE A 36 -38.94 29.68 -35.71
C ILE A 36 -38.96 28.50 -34.72
N ILE A 37 -40.13 27.89 -34.48
CA ILE A 37 -40.27 26.73 -33.57
C ILE A 37 -39.42 25.55 -34.04
N HIS A 38 -39.47 25.22 -35.34
CA HIS A 38 -38.66 24.14 -35.92
C HIS A 38 -37.16 24.44 -35.85
N MET A 39 -36.75 25.70 -36.07
CA MET A 39 -35.35 26.12 -35.92
C MET A 39 -34.86 25.93 -34.47
N VAL A 40 -35.68 26.28 -33.48
CA VAL A 40 -35.36 26.10 -32.06
C VAL A 40 -35.18 24.62 -31.71
N TYR A 41 -36.08 23.74 -32.17
CA TYR A 41 -35.94 22.29 -31.95
C TYR A 41 -34.68 21.72 -32.60
N ALA A 42 -34.34 22.13 -33.82
CA ALA A 42 -33.12 21.71 -34.49
C ALA A 42 -31.86 22.13 -33.70
N VAL A 43 -31.83 23.36 -33.19
CA VAL A 43 -30.73 23.85 -32.36
C VAL A 43 -30.61 23.06 -31.04
N ILE A 44 -31.73 22.79 -30.37
CA ILE A 44 -31.75 21.98 -29.14
C ILE A 44 -31.22 20.56 -29.41
N MET A 45 -31.65 19.93 -30.50
CA MET A 45 -31.20 18.59 -30.88
C MET A 45 -29.69 18.54 -31.13
N VAL A 46 -29.14 19.56 -31.82
CA VAL A 46 -27.69 19.71 -32.02
C VAL A 46 -26.97 19.82 -30.67
N ILE A 47 -27.45 20.69 -29.78
CA ILE A 47 -26.86 20.87 -28.44
C ILE A 47 -26.86 19.56 -27.67
N ILE A 48 -27.96 18.80 -27.67
CA ILE A 48 -28.06 17.50 -26.99
C ILE A 48 -27.06 16.50 -27.56
N ILE A 49 -26.91 16.41 -28.89
CA ILE A 49 -25.94 15.51 -29.53
C ILE A 49 -24.51 15.90 -29.15
N PHE A 50 -24.19 17.19 -29.13
CA PHE A 50 -22.87 17.68 -28.70
C PHE A 50 -22.60 17.38 -27.23
N ILE A 51 -23.56 17.62 -26.34
CA ILE A 51 -23.44 17.29 -24.91
C ILE A 51 -23.22 15.78 -24.73
N ALA A 52 -24.04 14.94 -25.37
CA ALA A 52 -23.89 13.49 -25.32
C ALA A 52 -22.56 12.99 -25.90
N ARG A 53 -21.97 13.71 -26.84
CA ARG A 53 -20.62 13.44 -27.37
C ARG A 53 -19.54 13.81 -26.35
N ILE A 54 -19.63 15.00 -25.76
CA ILE A 54 -18.68 15.48 -24.76
C ILE A 54 -18.65 14.52 -23.56
N ILE A 55 -19.83 14.12 -23.05
CA ILE A 55 -19.93 13.15 -21.94
C ILE A 55 -19.29 11.81 -22.31
N ARG A 56 -19.57 11.28 -23.51
CA ARG A 56 -18.97 10.02 -23.98
C ARG A 56 -17.45 10.10 -24.10
N LEU A 57 -16.91 11.22 -24.59
CA LEU A 57 -15.48 11.44 -24.69
C LEU A 57 -14.83 11.55 -23.32
N GLN A 58 -15.46 12.25 -22.38
CA GLN A 58 -14.99 12.34 -20.99
C GLN A 58 -14.99 10.96 -20.32
N MET A 59 -16.06 10.18 -20.45
CA MET A 59 -16.13 8.82 -19.90
C MET A 59 -15.03 7.92 -20.50
N ALA A 60 -14.86 7.95 -21.82
CA ALA A 60 -13.81 7.17 -22.49
C ALA A 60 -12.40 7.58 -22.01
N HIS A 61 -12.18 8.88 -21.79
CA HIS A 61 -10.90 9.37 -21.27
C HIS A 61 -10.65 8.90 -19.83
N GLN A 62 -11.67 8.92 -18.97
CA GLN A 62 -11.55 8.44 -17.59
C GLN A 62 -11.23 6.94 -17.54
N VAL A 63 -11.84 6.14 -18.41
CA VAL A 63 -11.53 4.71 -18.53
C VAL A 63 -10.09 4.49 -18.99
N ASP A 64 -9.64 5.21 -20.02
CA ASP A 64 -8.26 5.14 -20.53
C ASP A 64 -7.22 5.56 -19.47
N LEU A 65 -7.52 6.60 -18.67
CA LEU A 65 -6.67 7.01 -17.55
C LEU A 65 -6.59 5.93 -16.47
N ALA A 66 -7.72 5.34 -16.09
CA ALA A 66 -7.77 4.27 -15.11
C ALA A 66 -7.01 3.02 -15.59
N GLU A 67 -7.16 2.66 -16.86
CA GLU A 67 -6.43 1.54 -17.48
C GLU A 67 -4.91 1.80 -17.50
N LYS A 68 -4.48 3.00 -17.89
CA LYS A 68 -3.07 3.40 -17.85
C LYS A 68 -2.49 3.36 -16.44
N GLU A 69 -3.25 3.80 -15.44
CA GLU A 69 -2.82 3.75 -14.05
C GLU A 69 -2.70 2.31 -13.55
N GLN A 70 -3.64 1.42 -13.90
CA GLN A 70 -3.56 0.00 -13.59
C GLN A 70 -2.35 -0.67 -14.25
N LEU A 71 -2.11 -0.44 -15.53
CA LEU A 71 -0.95 -0.96 -16.25
C LEU A 71 0.37 -0.46 -15.64
N LYS A 72 0.41 0.81 -15.24
CA LYS A 72 1.56 1.39 -14.54
C LYS A 72 1.78 0.69 -13.19
N GLN A 73 0.74 0.51 -12.39
CA GLN A 73 0.84 -0.21 -11.11
C GLN A 73 1.33 -1.65 -11.30
N GLN A 74 0.82 -2.36 -12.30
CA GLN A 74 1.25 -3.71 -12.63
C GLN A 74 2.71 -3.76 -13.08
N SER A 75 3.15 -2.79 -13.91
CA SER A 75 4.55 -2.65 -14.32
C SER A 75 5.47 -2.43 -13.13
N LEU A 76 5.12 -1.50 -12.23
CA LEU A 76 5.90 -1.25 -11.01
C LEU A 76 5.97 -2.49 -10.11
N LYS A 77 4.86 -3.23 -9.99
CA LYS A 77 4.84 -4.49 -9.22
C LYS A 77 5.79 -5.52 -9.83
N ASN A 78 5.77 -5.70 -11.15
CA ASN A 78 6.65 -6.63 -11.85
C ASN A 78 8.12 -6.22 -11.73
N GLU A 79 8.42 -4.93 -11.82
CA GLU A 79 9.78 -4.40 -11.62
C GLU A 79 10.28 -4.66 -10.20
N LEU A 80 9.43 -4.44 -9.19
CA LEU A 80 9.73 -4.74 -7.80
C LEU A 80 9.97 -6.24 -7.57
N GLU A 81 9.16 -7.11 -8.17
CA GLU A 81 9.38 -8.57 -8.13
C GLU A 81 10.67 -8.97 -8.83
N ALA A 82 10.99 -8.37 -9.98
CA ALA A 82 12.25 -8.62 -10.68
C ALA A 82 13.47 -8.19 -9.85
N LEU A 83 13.41 -7.00 -9.21
CA LEU A 83 14.45 -6.51 -8.30
C LEU A 83 14.61 -7.42 -7.07
N LYS A 84 13.51 -7.90 -6.49
CA LYS A 84 13.56 -8.91 -5.42
C LYS A 84 14.27 -10.19 -5.89
N ASN A 85 13.99 -10.65 -7.10
CA ASN A 85 14.60 -11.85 -7.68
C ASN A 85 16.09 -11.67 -8.07
N GLN A 86 16.58 -10.43 -8.26
CA GLN A 86 18.01 -10.19 -8.48
C GLN A 86 18.86 -10.60 -7.26
N ILE A 87 18.30 -10.53 -6.05
CA ILE A 87 18.87 -11.23 -4.90
C ILE A 87 18.57 -12.71 -5.14
N ASN A 88 19.41 -13.42 -5.89
CA ASN A 88 19.22 -14.84 -6.18
C ASN A 88 19.02 -15.60 -4.85
N PRO A 89 17.78 -15.97 -4.47
CA PRO A 89 17.52 -16.49 -3.14
C PRO A 89 18.25 -17.80 -2.94
N HIS A 90 18.36 -18.59 -4.01
CA HIS A 90 19.11 -19.83 -4.03
C HIS A 90 20.60 -19.60 -3.76
N PHE A 91 21.23 -18.59 -4.37
CA PHE A 91 22.63 -18.26 -4.06
C PHE A 91 22.81 -17.83 -2.59
N LEU A 92 21.92 -16.99 -2.08
CA LEU A 92 21.97 -16.54 -0.68
C LEU A 92 21.80 -17.70 0.29
N PHE A 93 20.80 -18.57 0.10
CA PHE A 93 20.57 -19.73 0.95
C PHE A 93 21.70 -20.76 0.84
N ASN A 94 22.25 -20.99 -0.36
CA ASN A 94 23.38 -21.89 -0.53
C ASN A 94 24.65 -21.36 0.15
N SER A 95 24.85 -20.04 0.11
CA SER A 95 25.97 -19.39 0.82
C SER A 95 25.82 -19.52 2.33
N LEU A 96 24.61 -19.29 2.86
CA LEU A 96 24.32 -19.46 4.29
C LEU A 96 24.43 -20.93 4.72
N ASN A 97 23.99 -21.88 3.91
CA ASN A 97 24.11 -23.31 4.20
C ASN A 97 25.58 -23.75 4.19
N SER A 98 26.37 -23.31 3.21
CA SER A 98 27.82 -23.56 3.17
C SER A 98 28.51 -22.98 4.40
N LEU A 99 28.20 -21.73 4.76
CA LEU A 99 28.71 -21.10 5.97
C LEU A 99 28.32 -21.89 7.22
N ASN A 100 27.07 -22.36 7.31
CA ASN A 100 26.58 -23.14 8.43
C ASN A 100 27.36 -24.47 8.59
N SER A 101 27.74 -25.10 7.48
CA SER A 101 28.60 -26.30 7.49
C SER A 101 30.01 -25.98 7.98
N LEU A 102 30.57 -24.82 7.61
CA LEU A 102 31.92 -24.41 8.02
C LEU A 102 32.00 -24.06 9.52
N ILE A 103 30.90 -23.59 10.11
CA ILE A 103 30.85 -23.16 11.51
C ILE A 103 30.14 -24.15 12.44
N ARG A 104 29.87 -25.38 11.97
CA ARG A 104 28.97 -26.35 12.63
C ARG A 104 29.31 -26.63 14.10
N ASP A 105 30.58 -26.57 14.48
CA ASP A 105 31.02 -26.82 15.85
C ASP A 105 30.80 -25.61 16.79
N ASN A 106 30.54 -24.42 16.24
CA ASN A 106 30.18 -23.23 16.99
C ASN A 106 28.65 -23.06 17.05
N LYS A 107 28.04 -23.59 18.11
CA LYS A 107 26.59 -23.52 18.35
C LYS A 107 26.00 -22.11 18.24
N GLN A 108 26.71 -21.10 18.75
CA GLN A 108 26.24 -19.71 18.72
C GLN A 108 26.23 -19.17 17.29
N ALA A 109 27.30 -19.39 16.53
CA ALA A 109 27.41 -18.95 15.15
C ALA A 109 26.39 -19.67 14.24
N THR A 110 26.22 -21.00 14.41
CA THR A 110 25.17 -21.78 13.72
C THR A 110 23.77 -21.23 14.01
N THR A 111 23.46 -20.93 15.28
CA THR A 111 22.15 -20.36 15.65
C THR A 111 21.94 -18.98 14.99
N PHE A 112 22.96 -18.13 14.99
CA PHE A 112 22.93 -16.83 14.33
C PHE A 112 22.66 -16.94 12.82
N VAL A 113 23.39 -17.80 12.12
CA VAL A 113 23.20 -18.03 10.67
C VAL A 113 21.82 -18.62 10.38
N ASN A 114 21.32 -19.55 11.21
CA ASN A 114 19.99 -20.12 11.06
C ASN A 114 18.88 -19.07 11.23
N LYS A 115 18.97 -18.22 12.27
CA LYS A 115 18.02 -17.12 12.50
C LYS A 115 18.06 -16.08 11.39
N LEU A 116 19.25 -15.73 10.90
CA LEU A 116 19.42 -14.84 9.75
C LEU A 116 18.81 -15.44 8.47
N SER A 117 19.05 -16.72 8.22
CA SER A 117 18.51 -17.45 7.07
C SER A 117 16.98 -17.52 7.11
N PHE A 118 16.40 -17.76 8.29
CA PHE A 118 14.95 -17.69 8.51
C PHE A 118 14.39 -16.29 8.24
N MET A 119 15.04 -15.24 8.75
CA MET A 119 14.60 -13.87 8.50
C MET A 119 14.57 -13.51 7.01
N TYR A 120 15.62 -13.85 6.26
CA TYR A 120 15.65 -13.58 4.82
C TYR A 120 14.58 -14.37 4.07
N ARG A 121 14.35 -15.64 4.42
CA ARG A 121 13.24 -16.41 3.86
C ARG A 121 11.91 -15.73 4.11
N TYR A 122 11.66 -15.29 5.34
CA TYR A 122 10.43 -14.60 5.70
C TYR A 122 10.30 -13.27 4.93
N ILE A 123 11.33 -12.44 4.83
CA ILE A 123 11.24 -11.17 4.07
C ILE A 123 10.92 -11.42 2.59
N LEU A 124 11.54 -12.45 1.99
CA LEU A 124 11.32 -12.80 0.58
C LEU A 124 9.95 -13.46 0.35
N GLN A 125 9.45 -14.27 1.27
CA GLN A 125 8.14 -14.95 1.17
C GLN A 125 6.99 -14.06 1.67
N SER A 126 7.07 -13.53 2.88
CA SER A 126 6.06 -12.69 3.54
C SER A 126 5.90 -11.31 2.89
N GLY A 127 6.87 -10.88 2.06
CA GLY A 127 6.67 -9.76 1.15
C GLY A 127 5.59 -9.98 0.09
N SER A 128 4.98 -11.18 0.04
CA SER A 128 3.80 -11.51 -0.79
C SER A 128 2.48 -11.56 -0.01
N GLU A 129 2.52 -11.67 1.32
CA GLU A 129 1.32 -11.67 2.18
C GLU A 129 1.15 -10.34 2.89
N ASP A 130 0.05 -9.65 2.60
CA ASP A 130 -0.23 -8.33 3.18
C ASP A 130 -0.54 -8.38 4.68
N LEU A 131 -1.20 -9.46 5.16
CA LEU A 131 -1.63 -9.66 6.54
C LEU A 131 -1.22 -11.05 7.05
N VAL A 132 -0.53 -11.09 8.18
CA VAL A 132 -0.06 -12.33 8.85
C VAL A 132 -0.67 -12.45 10.24
N THR A 133 -0.62 -13.64 10.85
CA THR A 133 -1.03 -13.81 12.24
C THR A 133 -0.03 -13.14 13.19
N LEU A 134 -0.50 -12.68 14.35
CA LEU A 134 0.35 -12.14 15.40
C LEU A 134 1.39 -13.19 15.84
N SER A 135 1.01 -14.47 15.91
CA SER A 135 1.95 -15.57 16.17
C SER A 135 3.11 -15.59 15.16
N ASP A 136 2.84 -15.48 13.86
CA ASP A 136 3.89 -15.55 12.84
C ASP A 136 4.78 -14.30 12.86
N GLU A 137 4.18 -13.14 13.09
CA GLU A 137 4.92 -11.89 13.28
C GLU A 137 5.82 -11.94 14.52
N LEU A 138 5.37 -12.55 15.62
CA LEU A 138 6.18 -12.74 16.83
C LEU A 138 7.32 -13.75 16.63
N LYS A 139 7.11 -14.84 15.88
CA LYS A 139 8.20 -15.78 15.50
C LYS A 139 9.28 -15.08 14.68
N PHE A 140 8.87 -14.21 13.76
CA PHE A 140 9.78 -13.37 13.00
C PHE A 140 10.52 -12.38 13.91
N LEU A 141 9.78 -11.70 14.79
CA LEU A 141 10.33 -10.73 15.72
C LEU A 141 11.35 -11.36 16.68
N ASP A 142 11.10 -12.57 17.21
CA ASP A 142 12.06 -13.32 18.04
C ASP A 142 13.39 -13.51 17.33
N SER A 143 13.34 -13.87 16.04
CA SER A 143 14.53 -14.07 15.23
C SER A 143 15.29 -12.75 15.02
N TYR A 144 14.58 -11.65 14.79
CA TYR A 144 15.17 -10.31 14.72
C TYR A 144 15.82 -9.90 16.04
N ILE A 145 15.11 -10.05 17.16
CA ILE A 145 15.59 -9.73 18.51
C ILE A 145 16.87 -10.50 18.80
N PHE A 146 16.93 -11.78 18.48
CA PHE A 146 18.12 -12.61 18.68
C PHE A 146 19.37 -12.03 17.99
N LEU A 147 19.24 -11.61 16.72
CA LEU A 147 20.36 -11.03 15.97
C LEU A 147 20.81 -9.70 16.57
N ILE A 148 19.87 -8.82 16.90
CA ILE A 148 20.18 -7.51 17.50
C ILE A 148 20.79 -7.67 18.90
N LYS A 149 20.27 -8.61 19.71
CA LYS A 149 20.80 -8.93 21.04
C LYS A 149 22.20 -9.53 20.96
N THR A 150 22.53 -10.26 19.89
CA THR A 150 23.92 -10.74 19.67
C THR A 150 24.89 -9.56 19.48
N ARG A 151 24.46 -8.48 18.81
CA ARG A 151 25.26 -7.27 18.59
C ARG A 151 25.39 -6.40 19.85
N TYR A 152 24.28 -6.13 20.53
CA TYR A 152 24.23 -5.20 21.67
C TYR A 152 24.31 -5.88 23.04
N ARG A 153 24.34 -7.22 23.09
CA ARG A 153 24.44 -8.04 24.30
C ARG A 153 23.36 -7.65 25.31
N THR A 154 23.76 -7.35 26.55
CA THR A 154 22.86 -6.97 27.65
C THR A 154 22.32 -5.54 27.53
N ARG A 155 22.75 -4.76 26.54
CA ARG A 155 22.33 -3.36 26.35
C ARG A 155 21.02 -3.24 25.56
N PHE A 156 20.47 -4.35 25.07
CA PHE A 156 19.22 -4.38 24.35
C PHE A 156 18.36 -5.53 24.87
N GLU A 157 17.14 -5.21 25.27
CA GLU A 157 16.17 -6.15 25.76
C GLU A 157 14.78 -5.85 25.20
N VAL A 158 14.04 -6.92 24.91
CA VAL A 158 12.65 -6.84 24.50
C VAL A 158 11.83 -7.72 25.42
N SER A 159 10.83 -7.12 26.06
CA SER A 159 9.83 -7.83 26.86
C SER A 159 8.57 -8.00 26.02
N ILE A 160 8.09 -9.24 25.89
CA ILE A 160 6.88 -9.56 25.12
C ILE A 160 5.87 -10.17 26.08
N ASP A 161 4.70 -9.55 26.20
CA ASP A 161 3.59 -9.98 27.06
C ASP A 161 2.28 -9.95 26.27
N ILE A 162 1.99 -11.03 25.56
CA ILE A 162 0.82 -11.17 24.68
C ILE A 162 0.06 -12.42 25.07
N GLU A 163 -1.20 -12.26 25.43
CA GLU A 163 -2.09 -13.37 25.77
C GLU A 163 -2.42 -14.23 24.54
N GLU A 164 -2.58 -15.55 24.74
CA GLU A 164 -2.80 -16.52 23.66
C GLU A 164 -4.02 -16.19 22.77
N GLN A 165 -5.05 -15.58 23.35
CA GLN A 165 -6.28 -15.20 22.63
C GLN A 165 -6.03 -14.23 21.45
N TYR A 166 -4.91 -13.49 21.46
CA TYR A 166 -4.56 -12.57 20.39
C TYR A 166 -3.67 -13.17 19.30
N LEU A 167 -3.09 -14.36 19.51
CA LEU A 167 -2.07 -14.93 18.61
C LEU A 167 -2.59 -15.22 17.19
N ASN A 168 -3.87 -15.57 17.06
CA ASN A 168 -4.53 -15.85 15.77
C ASN A 168 -5.04 -14.58 15.07
N LYS A 169 -5.00 -13.43 15.74
CA LYS A 169 -5.40 -12.15 15.15
C LYS A 169 -4.39 -11.71 14.09
N LYS A 170 -4.85 -10.93 13.12
CA LYS A 170 -4.01 -10.49 12.00
C LYS A 170 -3.62 -9.03 12.08
N LEU A 171 -2.43 -8.75 11.55
CA LEU A 171 -1.84 -7.43 11.36
C LEU A 171 -0.96 -7.42 10.09
N PRO A 172 -0.58 -6.25 9.56
CA PRO A 172 0.32 -6.17 8.42
C PRO A 172 1.66 -6.82 8.70
N SER A 173 2.18 -7.57 7.74
CA SER A 173 3.50 -8.22 7.83
C SER A 173 4.61 -7.20 8.09
N LEU A 174 5.58 -7.58 8.94
CA LEU A 174 6.74 -6.75 9.32
C LEU A 174 6.38 -5.50 10.15
N ALA A 175 5.14 -5.36 10.64
CA ALA A 175 4.72 -4.22 11.45
C ALA A 175 5.47 -4.14 12.78
N LEU A 176 5.61 -5.26 13.51
CA LEU A 176 6.28 -5.23 14.81
C LEU A 176 7.78 -5.05 14.65
N GLN A 177 8.37 -5.72 13.68
CA GLN A 177 9.80 -5.58 13.40
C GLN A 177 10.15 -4.13 13.05
N LEU A 178 9.35 -3.45 12.24
CA LEU A 178 9.56 -2.04 11.90
C LEU A 178 9.58 -1.14 13.15
N LEU A 179 8.67 -1.37 14.10
CA LEU A 179 8.60 -0.57 15.33
C LEU A 179 9.80 -0.84 16.26
N VAL A 180 10.19 -2.11 16.41
CA VAL A 180 11.39 -2.46 17.19
C VAL A 180 12.66 -1.96 16.51
N GLU A 181 12.74 -2.00 15.19
CA GLU A 181 13.85 -1.42 14.43
C GLU A 181 13.94 0.08 14.61
N ASN A 182 12.80 0.79 14.55
CA ASN A 182 12.77 2.22 14.83
C ASN A 182 13.30 2.54 16.24
N ALA A 183 12.90 1.76 17.25
CA ALA A 183 13.43 1.91 18.60
C ALA A 183 14.96 1.74 18.64
N VAL A 184 15.49 0.69 18.01
CA VAL A 184 16.95 0.42 17.93
C VAL A 184 17.70 1.49 17.15
N LYS A 185 17.12 2.03 16.08
CA LYS A 185 17.75 3.01 15.19
C LYS A 185 17.85 4.39 15.84
N HIS A 186 16.79 4.81 16.54
CA HIS A 186 16.65 6.17 17.06
C HIS A 186 17.05 6.32 18.53
N SER A 187 17.13 5.23 19.29
CA SER A 187 17.53 5.28 20.69
C SER A 187 19.05 5.18 20.88
N GLU A 188 19.56 5.84 21.91
CA GLU A 188 20.88 5.56 22.46
C GLU A 188 20.92 4.14 23.05
N ILE A 189 21.97 3.38 22.71
CA ILE A 189 22.22 2.04 23.26
C ILE A 189 23.65 2.03 23.82
N SER A 190 23.78 2.16 25.14
CA SER A 190 25.06 2.20 25.86
C SER A 190 24.99 1.40 27.16
N GLU A 191 26.10 1.23 27.88
CA GLU A 191 26.08 0.54 29.18
C GLU A 191 25.29 1.31 30.23
N SER A 192 25.38 2.64 30.20
CA SER A 192 24.62 3.52 31.09
C SER A 192 23.14 3.61 30.69
N ASN A 193 22.82 3.36 29.43
CA ASN A 193 21.47 3.44 28.88
C ASN A 193 21.14 2.19 28.05
N PRO A 194 20.80 1.05 28.69
CA PRO A 194 20.26 -0.09 27.97
C PRO A 194 18.88 0.26 27.38
N LEU A 195 18.62 -0.19 26.17
CA LEU A 195 17.33 -0.03 25.50
C LEU A 195 16.40 -1.19 25.89
N LEU A 196 15.31 -0.87 26.56
CA LEU A 196 14.20 -1.77 26.81
C LEU A 196 13.04 -1.42 25.88
N VAL A 197 12.64 -2.36 25.03
CA VAL A 197 11.42 -2.28 24.24
C VAL A 197 10.40 -3.23 24.86
N LYS A 198 9.14 -2.80 24.98
CA LYS A 198 8.06 -3.67 25.44
C LYS A 198 7.03 -3.84 24.35
N VAL A 199 6.53 -5.06 24.21
CA VAL A 199 5.48 -5.45 23.28
C VAL A 199 4.38 -6.12 24.09
N TYR A 200 3.20 -5.53 24.15
CA TYR A 200 2.10 -6.08 24.95
C TYR A 200 0.74 -5.78 24.33
N VAL A 201 -0.34 -6.24 24.94
CA VAL A 201 -1.70 -5.89 24.51
C VAL A 201 -2.36 -4.96 25.52
N GLU A 202 -2.97 -3.87 25.02
CA GLU A 202 -3.75 -2.90 25.80
C GLU A 202 -5.01 -2.58 24.98
N ASP A 203 -6.20 -2.72 25.57
CA ASP A 203 -7.49 -2.47 24.89
C ASP A 203 -7.65 -3.23 23.55
N ALA A 204 -7.18 -4.49 23.49
CA ALA A 204 -7.15 -5.32 22.28
C ALA A 204 -6.31 -4.76 21.12
N LEU A 205 -5.38 -3.83 21.40
CA LEU A 205 -4.39 -3.30 20.48
C LEU A 205 -3.01 -3.84 20.87
N VAL A 206 -2.18 -4.20 19.91
CA VAL A 206 -0.77 -4.53 20.18
C VAL A 206 0.01 -3.23 20.34
N VAL A 207 0.69 -3.07 21.46
CA VAL A 207 1.45 -1.88 21.82
C VAL A 207 2.92 -2.19 21.75
N VAL A 208 3.68 -1.33 21.06
CA VAL A 208 5.15 -1.32 21.14
C VAL A 208 5.56 0.00 21.80
N GLU A 209 6.32 -0.09 22.89
CA GLU A 209 6.84 1.09 23.59
C GLU A 209 8.35 1.01 23.85
N ASN A 210 9.01 2.16 23.77
CA ASN A 210 10.41 2.34 24.17
C ASN A 210 10.65 3.74 24.75
N PRO A 211 11.64 3.91 25.64
CA PRO A 211 12.05 5.23 26.10
C PRO A 211 12.60 6.10 24.95
N ILE A 212 12.27 7.39 24.97
CA ILE A 212 12.82 8.38 24.04
C ILE A 212 14.13 8.89 24.62
N LYS A 213 15.23 8.36 24.11
CA LYS A 213 16.59 8.86 24.35
C LYS A 213 17.29 8.97 23.01
N PRO A 214 17.25 10.14 22.35
CA PRO A 214 17.78 10.29 21.01
C PRO A 214 19.25 9.92 20.99
N ARG A 215 19.65 9.11 20.01
CA ARG A 215 21.05 8.84 19.75
C ARG A 215 21.77 10.14 19.33
N THR A 216 22.97 10.36 19.85
CA THR A 216 23.78 11.56 19.54
C THR A 216 24.43 11.53 18.15
N THR A 217 24.51 10.36 17.51
CA THR A 217 25.03 10.21 16.15
C THR A 217 23.89 10.23 15.13
N PHE A 218 24.02 11.08 14.11
CA PHE A 218 23.10 11.09 12.97
C PHE A 218 23.20 9.76 12.21
N VAL A 219 22.07 9.09 12.07
CA VAL A 219 21.90 7.95 11.16
C VAL A 219 20.96 8.42 10.06
N ASP A 220 21.35 8.25 8.80
CA ASP A 220 20.47 8.55 7.68
C ASP A 220 19.12 7.85 7.86
N SER A 221 18.08 8.65 8.00
CA SER A 221 16.71 8.18 8.11
C SER A 221 15.89 8.81 7.00
N THR A 222 15.26 7.95 6.21
CA THR A 222 14.28 8.37 5.21
C THR A 222 13.01 8.92 5.87
N GLY A 223 12.82 8.74 7.18
CA GLY A 223 11.67 9.26 7.95
C GLY A 223 10.31 8.61 7.58
N ASN A 224 10.28 7.80 6.53
CA ASN A 224 9.04 7.34 5.91
C ASN A 224 8.48 6.04 6.51
N GLY A 225 9.22 5.36 7.40
CA GLY A 225 8.83 4.05 7.94
C GLY A 225 7.46 4.06 8.61
N LEU A 226 7.25 4.99 9.54
CA LEU A 226 6.00 5.09 10.29
C LEU A 226 4.82 5.55 9.41
N ALA A 227 5.06 6.52 8.53
CA ALA A 227 4.05 6.98 7.56
C ALA A 227 3.64 5.85 6.58
N ASN A 228 4.59 5.00 6.18
CA ASN A 228 4.30 3.83 5.36
C ASN A 228 3.50 2.78 6.14
N LEU A 229 3.81 2.58 7.43
CA LEU A 229 3.02 1.69 8.28
C LEU A 229 1.58 2.18 8.41
N GLU A 230 1.38 3.46 8.70
CA GLU A 230 0.06 4.08 8.82
C GLU A 230 -0.78 3.89 7.54
N LYS A 231 -0.20 4.20 6.37
CA LYS A 231 -0.87 3.96 5.07
C LYS A 231 -1.22 2.48 4.85
N ARG A 232 -0.33 1.55 5.24
CA ARG A 232 -0.62 0.10 5.12
C ARG A 232 -1.80 -0.30 6.01
N TYR A 233 -1.89 0.23 7.22
CA TYR A 233 -3.04 0.00 8.11
C TYR A 233 -4.34 0.57 7.54
N GLU A 234 -4.29 1.76 6.96
CA GLU A 234 -5.45 2.37 6.29
C GLU A 234 -5.95 1.50 5.13
N ILE A 235 -5.04 1.05 4.25
CA ILE A 235 -5.37 0.26 3.06
C ILE A 235 -5.85 -1.16 3.43
N LEU A 236 -5.14 -1.86 4.31
CA LEU A 236 -5.36 -3.28 4.56
C LEU A 236 -6.40 -3.55 5.66
N MET A 237 -6.50 -2.64 6.63
CA MET A 237 -7.34 -2.83 7.82
C MET A 237 -8.46 -1.81 7.94
N LYS A 238 -8.42 -0.70 7.19
CA LYS A 238 -9.34 0.45 7.34
C LYS A 238 -9.37 0.98 8.78
N LYS A 239 -8.22 0.92 9.46
CA LYS A 239 -8.02 1.40 10.83
C LYS A 239 -6.75 2.23 10.88
N ASN A 240 -6.69 3.21 11.78
CA ASN A 240 -5.49 4.00 12.01
C ASN A 240 -4.66 3.42 13.16
N ILE A 241 -3.35 3.60 13.09
CA ILE A 241 -2.46 3.36 14.22
C ILE A 241 -2.51 4.55 15.18
N LEU A 242 -2.24 4.32 16.46
CA LEU A 242 -2.18 5.39 17.45
C LEU A 242 -0.71 5.60 17.83
N ILE A 243 -0.21 6.81 17.62
CA ILE A 243 1.17 7.18 17.96
C ILE A 243 1.12 8.16 19.11
N ASN A 244 1.84 7.86 20.18
CA ASN A 244 2.01 8.73 21.32
C ASN A 244 3.51 8.90 21.60
N ASP A 245 3.98 10.13 21.44
CA ASP A 245 5.34 10.56 21.72
C ASP A 245 5.28 11.59 22.86
N SER A 246 5.09 11.11 24.09
CA SER A 246 4.98 11.98 25.27
C SER A 246 5.66 11.36 26.49
N ASN A 247 5.96 12.18 27.49
CA ASN A 247 6.51 11.73 28.78
C ASN A 247 7.80 10.87 28.66
N LYS A 248 8.67 11.17 27.69
CA LYS A 248 9.92 10.42 27.42
C LYS A 248 9.69 8.95 27.01
N VAL A 249 8.49 8.59 26.55
CA VAL A 249 8.17 7.27 26.00
C VAL A 249 7.56 7.42 24.62
N PHE A 250 8.10 6.68 23.66
CA PHE A 250 7.51 6.52 22.33
C PHE A 250 6.65 5.25 22.37
N LYS A 251 5.38 5.39 22.04
CA LYS A 251 4.38 4.31 22.10
C LYS A 251 3.58 4.29 20.81
N VAL A 252 3.48 3.12 20.19
CA VAL A 252 2.61 2.90 19.02
C VAL A 252 1.63 1.78 19.33
N LYS A 253 0.33 2.03 19.16
CA LYS A 253 -0.73 1.03 19.30
C LYS A 253 -1.24 0.62 17.92
N LEU A 254 -1.28 -0.68 17.70
CA LEU A 254 -1.59 -1.34 16.44
C LEU A 254 -2.91 -2.12 16.57
N PRO A 255 -3.94 -1.78 15.77
CA PRO A 255 -5.16 -2.55 15.74
C PRO A 255 -4.98 -3.96 15.21
N LEU A 256 -5.72 -4.90 15.79
CA LEU A 256 -5.81 -6.28 15.33
C LEU A 256 -7.11 -6.52 14.53
N LYS A 257 -7.10 -7.54 13.66
CA LYS A 257 -8.27 -8.06 12.93
C LYS A 257 -8.61 -9.47 13.43
#